data_AF-A0A537KPA1-F1
#
_entry.id   AF-A0A537KPA1-F1
#
_cell.length_a   1.000
_cell.length_b   1.000
_cell.length_c   1.000
_cell.angle_alpha   90.00
_cell.angle_beta   90.00
_cell.angle_gamma   90.00
#
_symmetry.space_group_name_H-M   'P 1'
#
loop_
_entity.id
_entity.type
_entity.pdbx_description
1 polymer ?
#
loop_
_entity_poly.entity_id
_entity_poly.type
_entity_poly.pdbx_seq_one_letter_code
_entity_poly.pdbx_strand_id
1 'polypeptide(L)'
;MYPNLYYAFKDLFNIDWKPLRFINSFGFFVALSFILAAITLASELRRKGKEGLLHPTEINVVVGKPASLTELLLNFILGFILGYKILALFIMDSSVTSDPQAFIFSGLGSWPAGIILGLLFAGVKWWEKNKQKLPKPELRKIRFWPHDRVGEITIIALIFGLLGAKLFDIFENWNDFLK
;
A
#
# COMPACT_ATOMS: atom_id res chain seq x y z
N MET A 1 -13.84 13.79 -14.96
CA MET A 1 -13.92 13.12 -13.63
C MET A 1 -14.17 14.18 -12.58
N TYR A 2 -14.92 13.88 -11.53
CA TYR A 2 -14.99 14.77 -10.37
C TYR A 2 -13.59 14.98 -9.76
N PRO A 3 -13.27 16.16 -9.21
CA PRO A 3 -11.95 16.42 -8.63
C PRO A 3 -11.58 15.43 -7.51
N ASN A 4 -12.53 15.16 -6.62
CA ASN A 4 -12.40 14.22 -5.52
C ASN A 4 -13.72 13.50 -5.27
N LEU A 5 -13.69 12.48 -4.41
CA LEU A 5 -14.86 11.67 -4.11
C LEU A 5 -15.97 12.46 -3.41
N TYR A 6 -15.65 13.59 -2.75
CA TYR A 6 -16.68 14.42 -2.12
C TYR A 6 -17.69 14.96 -3.15
N TYR A 7 -17.20 15.51 -4.26
CA TYR A 7 -18.10 16.02 -5.30
C TYR A 7 -18.90 14.89 -5.97
N ALA A 8 -18.28 13.73 -6.18
CA ALA A 8 -18.97 12.57 -6.76
C ALA A 8 -20.11 12.07 -5.86
N PHE A 9 -19.86 11.92 -4.56
CA PHE A 9 -20.87 11.43 -3.61
C PHE A 9 -21.96 12.46 -3.34
N LYS A 10 -21.62 13.76 -3.35
CA LYS A 10 -22.59 14.83 -3.21
C LYS A 10 -23.57 14.84 -4.39
N ASP A 11 -23.09 14.71 -5.62
CA ASP A 11 -23.95 14.79 -6.80
C ASP A 11 -24.79 13.51 -7.01
N LEU A 12 -24.18 12.32 -6.80
CA LEU A 12 -24.85 11.04 -7.07
C LEU A 12 -25.77 10.57 -5.94
N PHE A 13 -25.41 10.86 -4.69
CA PHE A 13 -26.11 10.31 -3.51
C PHE A 13 -26.60 11.40 -2.55
N ASN A 14 -26.35 12.68 -2.84
CA ASN A 14 -26.67 13.80 -1.95
C ASN A 14 -26.04 13.67 -0.54
N ILE A 15 -24.84 13.05 -0.45
CA ILE A 15 -24.11 12.82 0.79
C ILE A 15 -22.97 13.85 0.95
N ASP A 16 -23.04 14.66 2.01
CA ASP A 16 -22.06 15.71 2.32
C ASP A 16 -20.94 15.25 3.28
N TRP A 17 -20.16 14.25 2.88
CA TRP A 17 -19.08 13.69 3.73
C TRP A 17 -17.71 14.33 3.48
N LYS A 18 -17.34 15.34 4.30
CA LYS A 18 -16.14 16.20 4.12
C LYS A 18 -14.79 15.46 3.95
N PRO A 19 -14.45 14.37 4.68
CA PRO A 19 -13.23 13.60 4.49
C PRO A 19 -12.98 13.07 3.07
N LEU A 20 -14.03 12.88 2.27
CA LEU A 20 -13.90 12.44 0.88
C LEU A 20 -13.20 13.48 -0.01
N ARG A 21 -13.02 14.72 0.47
CA ARG A 21 -12.27 15.77 -0.24
C ARG A 21 -10.79 15.45 -0.39
N PHE A 22 -10.23 14.66 0.53
CA PHE A 22 -8.83 14.27 0.51
C PHE A 22 -8.54 13.11 -0.45
N ILE A 23 -9.58 12.46 -0.98
CA ILE A 23 -9.45 11.32 -1.89
C ILE A 23 -9.73 11.81 -3.31
N ASN A 24 -8.68 12.07 -4.06
CA ASN A 24 -8.79 12.44 -5.47
C ASN A 24 -9.35 11.28 -6.29
N SER A 25 -10.31 11.59 -7.18
CA SER A 25 -10.99 10.56 -7.97
C SER A 25 -10.01 9.81 -8.87
N PHE A 26 -9.04 10.52 -9.45
CA PHE A 26 -8.01 9.90 -10.30
C PHE A 26 -7.25 8.80 -9.56
N GLY A 27 -6.63 9.15 -8.43
CA GLY A 27 -5.88 8.18 -7.63
C GLY A 27 -6.74 7.03 -7.13
N PHE A 28 -8.00 7.31 -6.77
CA PHE A 28 -8.95 6.28 -6.36
C PHE A 28 -9.21 5.24 -7.46
N PHE A 29 -9.54 5.68 -8.67
CA PHE A 29 -9.83 4.74 -9.78
C PHE A 29 -8.57 4.02 -10.28
N VAL A 30 -7.40 4.67 -10.22
CA VAL A 30 -6.11 4.00 -10.48
C VAL A 30 -5.89 2.88 -9.47
N ALA A 31 -6.03 3.16 -8.16
CA ALA A 31 -5.89 2.14 -7.11
C ALA A 31 -6.90 1.00 -7.28
N LEU A 32 -8.16 1.33 -7.59
CA LEU A 32 -9.21 0.35 -7.86
C LEU A 32 -8.84 -0.55 -9.06
N SER A 33 -8.28 0.02 -10.12
CA SER A 33 -7.83 -0.73 -11.31
C SER A 33 -6.73 -1.73 -10.95
N PHE A 34 -5.75 -1.33 -10.14
CA PHE A 34 -4.72 -2.26 -9.64
C PHE A 34 -5.30 -3.40 -8.80
N ILE A 35 -6.27 -3.11 -7.92
CA ILE A 35 -6.93 -4.14 -7.11
C ILE A 35 -7.69 -5.14 -8.01
N LEU A 36 -8.49 -4.65 -8.95
CA LEU A 36 -9.25 -5.51 -9.86
C LEU A 36 -8.32 -6.33 -10.77
N ALA A 37 -7.23 -5.74 -11.26
CA ALA A 37 -6.21 -6.45 -12.03
C ALA A 37 -5.53 -7.55 -11.20
N ALA A 38 -5.18 -7.27 -9.94
CA ALA A 38 -4.58 -8.25 -9.03
C ALA A 38 -5.55 -9.41 -8.75
N ILE A 39 -6.83 -9.13 -8.47
CA ILE A 39 -7.86 -10.15 -8.26
C ILE A 39 -7.99 -11.04 -9.51
N THR A 40 -8.10 -10.41 -10.68
CA THR A 40 -8.24 -11.11 -11.95
C THR A 40 -7.02 -12.00 -12.21
N LEU A 41 -5.81 -11.46 -12.05
CA LEU A 41 -4.56 -12.21 -12.24
C LEU A 41 -4.44 -13.38 -11.26
N ALA A 42 -4.76 -13.18 -9.98
CA ALA A 42 -4.76 -14.26 -8.98
C ALA A 42 -5.74 -15.37 -9.33
N SER A 43 -6.94 -15.00 -9.80
CA SER A 43 -7.95 -15.98 -10.21
C SER A 43 -7.48 -16.81 -11.41
N GLU A 44 -6.84 -16.18 -12.38
CA GLU A 44 -6.38 -16.81 -13.61
C GLU A 44 -5.15 -17.70 -13.39
N LEU A 45 -4.18 -17.24 -12.60
CA LEU A 45 -3.04 -18.06 -12.20
C LEU A 45 -3.48 -19.28 -11.38
N ARG A 46 -4.52 -19.14 -10.54
CA ARG A 46 -5.11 -20.27 -9.83
C ARG A 46 -5.81 -21.22 -10.79
N ARG A 47 -6.56 -20.72 -11.78
CA ARG A 47 -7.20 -21.55 -12.83
C ARG A 47 -6.16 -22.34 -13.61
N LYS A 48 -5.12 -21.69 -14.12
CA LYS A 48 -4.01 -22.34 -14.83
C LYS A 48 -3.23 -23.34 -13.97
N GLY A 49 -3.13 -23.08 -12.66
CA GLY A 49 -2.58 -24.04 -11.70
C GLY A 49 -3.44 -25.31 -11.57
N LYS A 50 -4.77 -25.19 -11.55
CA LYS A 50 -5.69 -26.34 -11.56
C LYS A 50 -5.65 -27.14 -12.86
N GLU A 51 -5.35 -26.49 -13.97
CA GLU A 51 -5.15 -27.12 -15.29
C GLU A 51 -3.79 -27.80 -15.43
N GLY A 52 -2.93 -27.71 -14.41
CA GLY A 52 -1.59 -28.30 -14.45
C GLY A 52 -0.57 -27.55 -15.31
N LEU A 53 -0.93 -26.36 -15.82
CA LEU A 53 -0.03 -25.52 -16.64
C LEU A 53 0.99 -24.76 -15.80
N LEU A 54 0.71 -24.57 -14.51
CA LEU A 54 1.57 -23.86 -13.57
C LEU A 54 1.89 -24.77 -12.39
N HIS A 55 3.16 -24.83 -12.02
CA HIS A 55 3.65 -25.65 -10.93
C HIS A 55 4.15 -24.79 -9.77
N PRO A 56 4.04 -25.28 -8.52
CA PRO A 56 4.61 -24.59 -7.38
C PRO A 56 6.14 -24.70 -7.39
N THR A 57 6.81 -23.72 -6.81
CA THR A 57 8.24 -23.78 -6.50
C THR A 57 8.42 -24.12 -5.03
N GLU A 58 9.28 -25.10 -4.74
CA GLU A 58 9.63 -25.45 -3.36
C GLU A 58 10.76 -24.55 -2.86
N ILE A 59 10.51 -23.85 -1.75
CA ILE A 59 11.48 -22.95 -1.13
C ILE A 59 11.61 -23.34 0.35
N ASN A 60 12.85 -23.44 0.83
CA ASN A 60 13.12 -23.67 2.25
C ASN A 60 12.90 -22.35 3.01
N VAL A 61 11.88 -22.31 3.86
CA VAL A 61 11.57 -21.15 4.70
C VAL A 61 11.80 -21.53 6.16
N VAL A 62 12.48 -20.66 6.91
CA VAL A 62 12.63 -20.82 8.35
C VAL A 62 11.33 -20.36 9.02
N VAL A 63 10.58 -21.31 9.59
CA VAL A 63 9.31 -21.04 10.27
C VAL A 63 9.52 -21.03 11.79
N GLY A 64 8.78 -20.20 12.50
CA GLY A 64 8.76 -20.19 13.96
C GLY A 64 9.80 -19.29 14.64
N LYS A 65 10.55 -18.48 13.87
CA LYS A 65 11.40 -17.43 14.44
C LYS A 65 10.55 -16.31 15.05
N PRO A 66 10.94 -15.77 16.23
CA PRO A 66 10.29 -14.58 16.77
C PRO A 66 10.49 -13.39 15.82
N ALA A 67 9.65 -12.36 15.97
CA ALA A 67 9.83 -11.11 15.25
C ALA A 67 11.23 -10.55 15.55
N SER A 68 11.99 -10.22 14.50
CA SER A 68 13.30 -9.59 14.70
C SER A 68 13.12 -8.12 15.10
N LEU A 69 14.11 -7.57 15.79
CA LEU A 69 14.09 -6.14 16.15
C LEU A 69 13.97 -5.26 14.89
N THR A 70 14.66 -5.64 13.81
CA THR A 70 14.58 -4.95 12.52
C THR A 70 13.19 -5.02 11.90
N GLU A 71 12.52 -6.18 11.94
CA GLU A 71 11.15 -6.32 11.44
C GLU A 71 10.20 -5.39 12.21
N LEU A 72 10.29 -5.37 13.54
CA LEU A 72 9.45 -4.52 14.39
C LEU A 72 9.73 -3.03 14.15
N LEU A 73 11.00 -2.65 14.03
CA LEU A 73 11.40 -1.27 13.76
C LEU A 73 10.91 -0.79 12.38
N LEU A 74 11.03 -1.62 11.35
CA LEU A 74 10.52 -1.29 10.01
C LEU A 74 9.00 -1.11 10.00
N ASN A 75 8.27 -1.99 10.70
CA ASN A 75 6.81 -1.86 10.82
C ASN A 75 6.42 -0.63 11.64
N PHE A 76 7.18 -0.30 12.70
CA PHE A 76 7.00 0.93 13.45
C PHE A 76 7.19 2.17 12.57
N ILE A 77 8.30 2.24 11.82
CA ILE A 77 8.60 3.39 10.95
C ILE A 77 7.52 3.54 9.87
N LEU A 78 7.09 2.43 9.26
CA LEU A 78 6.02 2.45 8.27
C LEU A 78 4.70 2.95 8.86
N GLY A 79 4.29 2.42 10.02
CA GLY A 79 3.10 2.90 10.73
C GLY A 79 3.24 4.36 11.17
N PHE A 80 4.43 4.78 11.58
CA PHE A 80 4.72 6.16 11.97
C PHE A 80 4.58 7.12 10.80
N ILE A 81 5.15 6.82 9.64
CA ILE A 81 5.04 7.67 8.44
C ILE A 81 3.57 7.77 8.01
N LEU A 82 2.85 6.65 8.01
CA LEU A 82 1.41 6.65 7.69
C LEU A 82 0.59 7.46 8.70
N GLY A 83 0.88 7.35 10.00
CA GLY A 83 0.16 8.08 11.04
C GLY A 83 0.49 9.58 11.02
N TYR A 84 1.78 9.90 10.91
CA TYR A 84 2.31 11.25 10.90
C TYR A 84 1.78 12.06 9.72
N LYS A 85 1.60 11.42 8.56
CA LYS A 85 1.12 12.07 7.32
C LYS A 85 -0.34 11.77 7.02
N ILE A 86 -0.63 10.52 6.69
CA ILE A 86 -1.92 10.14 6.11
C ILE A 86 -3.04 10.28 7.14
N LEU A 87 -2.84 9.77 8.35
CA LEU A 87 -3.84 9.93 9.41
C LEU A 87 -3.96 11.39 9.86
N ALA A 88 -2.83 12.12 9.88
CA ALA A 88 -2.82 13.54 10.23
C ALA A 88 -3.65 14.42 9.29
N LEU A 89 -3.75 14.08 8.00
CA LEU A 89 -4.63 14.79 7.05
C LEU A 89 -6.09 14.87 7.52
N PHE A 90 -6.55 13.85 8.25
CA PHE A 90 -7.94 13.76 8.72
C PHE A 90 -8.15 14.35 10.12
N ILE A 91 -7.07 14.58 10.88
CA ILE A 91 -7.13 15.02 12.29
C ILE A 91 -6.71 16.48 12.45
N MET A 92 -5.76 16.95 11.64
CA MET A 92 -5.24 18.32 11.71
C MET A 92 -6.21 19.32 11.08
N ASP A 93 -6.06 20.59 11.47
CA ASP A 93 -6.90 21.69 11.02
C ASP A 93 -6.93 21.82 9.49
N SER A 94 -8.12 22.10 8.96
CA SER A 94 -8.36 22.21 7.52
C SER A 94 -7.59 23.34 6.83
N SER A 95 -7.08 24.32 7.59
CA SER A 95 -6.20 25.36 7.05
C SER A 95 -4.86 24.79 6.59
N VAL A 96 -4.33 23.80 7.33
CA VAL A 96 -3.03 23.15 7.07
C VAL A 96 -3.17 22.02 6.04
N THR A 97 -4.34 21.39 5.96
CA THR A 97 -4.61 20.23 5.09
C THR A 97 -5.41 20.57 3.84
N SER A 98 -5.66 21.87 3.58
CA SER A 98 -6.44 22.37 2.44
C SER A 98 -5.88 21.93 1.08
N ASP A 99 -4.56 21.83 0.97
CA ASP A 99 -3.86 21.19 -0.14
C ASP A 99 -3.18 19.90 0.36
N PRO A 100 -3.79 18.73 0.13
CA PRO A 100 -3.24 17.44 0.56
C PRO A 100 -1.89 17.13 -0.07
N GLN A 101 -1.66 17.56 -1.32
CA GLN A 101 -0.41 17.31 -2.01
C GLN A 101 0.72 18.11 -1.36
N ALA A 102 0.51 19.41 -1.16
CA ALA A 102 1.47 20.27 -0.46
C ALA A 102 1.74 19.75 0.97
N PHE A 103 0.70 19.31 1.68
CA PHE A 103 0.85 18.76 3.03
C PHE A 103 1.70 17.47 3.05
N ILE A 104 1.44 16.53 2.14
CA ILE A 104 2.20 15.27 2.04
C ILE A 104 3.69 15.55 1.85
N PHE A 105 4.03 16.50 0.97
CA PHE A 105 5.43 16.88 0.69
C PHE A 105 6.05 17.84 1.70
N SER A 106 5.27 18.44 2.61
CA SER A 106 5.78 19.35 3.64
C SER A 106 6.53 18.62 4.77
N GLY A 107 7.14 19.35 5.71
CA GLY A 107 7.62 18.79 6.98
C GLY A 107 6.51 18.57 8.03
N LEU A 108 5.29 19.04 7.78
CA LEU A 108 4.20 19.07 8.77
C LEU A 108 3.56 17.69 8.94
N GLY A 109 3.02 17.44 10.13
CA GLY A 109 2.35 16.19 10.47
C GLY A 109 1.97 16.11 11.95
N SER A 110 1.41 14.97 12.35
CA SER A 110 1.00 14.72 13.73
C SER A 110 1.88 13.66 14.39
N TRP A 111 2.76 14.11 15.29
CA TRP A 111 3.60 13.21 16.09
C TRP A 111 2.81 12.19 16.90
N PRO A 112 1.74 12.59 17.64
CA PRO A 112 0.92 11.62 18.38
C PRO A 112 0.29 10.57 17.46
N ALA A 113 -0.26 10.98 16.31
CA ALA A 113 -0.85 10.05 15.36
C ALA A 113 0.19 9.08 14.78
N GLY A 114 1.39 9.58 14.46
CA GLY A 114 2.52 8.76 14.03
C GLY A 114 2.94 7.73 15.08
N ILE A 115 3.17 8.16 16.32
CA ILE A 115 3.62 7.25 17.39
C ILE A 115 2.57 6.18 17.67
N ILE A 116 1.30 6.56 17.80
CA ILE A 116 0.21 5.62 18.08
C ILE A 116 0.10 4.57 16.97
N LEU A 117 0.10 5.01 15.70
CA LEU A 117 -0.04 4.09 14.58
C LEU A 117 1.22 3.23 14.37
N GLY A 118 2.41 3.79 14.60
CA GLY A 118 3.67 3.06 14.59
C GLY A 118 3.71 1.95 15.63
N LEU A 119 3.32 2.25 16.88
CA LEU A 119 3.23 1.25 17.95
C LEU A 119 2.18 0.18 17.63
N LEU A 120 1.04 0.57 17.05
CA LEU A 120 0.02 -0.39 16.61
C LEU A 120 0.59 -1.36 15.58
N PHE A 121 1.29 -0.88 14.56
CA PHE A 121 1.86 -1.73 13.49
C PHE A 121 2.94 -2.68 14.03
N ALA A 122 3.85 -2.18 14.85
CA ALA A 122 4.85 -3.01 15.52
C ALA A 122 4.20 -4.06 16.44
N GLY A 123 3.19 -3.67 17.21
CA GLY A 123 2.44 -4.56 18.11
C GLY A 123 1.69 -5.67 17.36
N VAL A 124 1.00 -5.32 16.28
CA VAL A 124 0.32 -6.29 15.40
C VAL A 124 1.33 -7.27 14.81
N LYS A 125 2.48 -6.78 14.33
CA LYS A 125 3.53 -7.63 13.76
C LYS A 125 4.13 -8.58 14.80
N TRP A 126 4.37 -8.07 16.00
CA TRP A 126 4.83 -8.88 17.12
C TRP A 126 3.82 -9.98 17.46
N TRP A 127 2.54 -9.63 17.55
CA TRP A 127 1.46 -10.58 17.87
C TRP A 127 1.33 -11.68 16.82
N GLU A 128 1.37 -11.33 15.53
CA GLU A 128 1.34 -12.27 14.41
C GLU A 128 2.49 -13.28 14.50
N LYS A 129 3.72 -12.79 14.67
CA LYS A 129 4.92 -13.63 14.76
C LYS A 129 4.94 -14.46 16.04
N ASN A 130 4.45 -13.93 17.14
CA ASN A 130 4.39 -14.67 18.40
C ASN A 130 3.37 -15.81 18.34
N LYS A 131 2.23 -15.63 17.66
CA LYS A 131 1.27 -16.71 17.38
C LYS A 131 1.86 -17.84 16.54
N GLN A 132 2.78 -17.51 15.63
CA GLN A 132 3.41 -18.47 14.73
C GLN A 132 4.75 -19.01 15.27
N LYS A 133 5.14 -18.64 16.49
CA LYS A 133 6.42 -19.02 17.11
C LYS A 133 6.42 -20.51 17.44
N LEU A 134 7.49 -21.20 17.04
CA LEU A 134 7.73 -22.60 17.40
C LEU A 134 8.80 -22.70 18.50
N PRO A 135 8.79 -23.77 19.33
CA PRO A 135 9.81 -23.98 20.36
C PRO A 135 11.23 -24.05 19.78
N LYS A 136 11.38 -24.57 18.57
CA LYS A 136 12.60 -24.53 17.77
C LYS A 136 12.24 -24.08 16.36
N PRO A 137 12.91 -23.06 15.80
CA PRO A 137 12.72 -22.72 14.40
C PRO A 137 13.07 -23.90 13.50
N GLU A 138 12.19 -24.22 12.55
CA GLU A 138 12.34 -25.36 11.65
C GLU A 138 12.45 -24.87 10.21
N LEU A 139 13.33 -25.50 9.42
CA LEU A 139 13.34 -25.35 7.97
C LEU A 139 12.19 -26.18 7.41
N ARG A 140 11.17 -25.52 6.88
CA ARG A 140 10.07 -26.18 6.19
C ARG A 140 10.16 -25.89 4.70
N LYS A 141 10.03 -26.93 3.89
CA LYS A 141 9.79 -26.80 2.46
C LYS A 141 8.37 -26.31 2.27
N ILE A 142 8.22 -25.04 1.90
CA ILE A 142 6.94 -24.45 1.55
C ILE A 142 6.84 -24.38 0.03
N ARG A 143 5.68 -24.77 -0.49
CA ARG A 143 5.34 -24.65 -1.91
C ARG A 143 4.71 -23.29 -2.14
N PHE A 144 5.38 -22.45 -2.91
CA PHE A 144 4.83 -21.18 -3.39
C PHE A 144 4.25 -21.37 -4.77
N TRP A 145 2.97 -21.04 -4.93
CA TRP A 145 2.31 -21.02 -6.23
C TRP A 145 2.44 -19.65 -6.90
N PRO A 146 2.37 -19.58 -8.24
CA PRO A 146 2.41 -18.29 -8.93
C PRO A 146 1.35 -17.28 -8.47
N HIS A 147 0.16 -17.75 -8.08
CA HIS A 147 -0.89 -16.86 -7.57
C HIS A 147 -0.57 -16.25 -6.20
N ASP A 148 0.32 -16.86 -5.41
CA ASP A 148 0.77 -16.29 -4.13
C ASP A 148 1.67 -15.05 -4.34
N ARG A 149 2.28 -14.93 -5.52
CA ARG A 149 3.20 -13.83 -5.89
C ARG A 149 2.50 -12.63 -6.51
N VAL A 150 1.17 -12.66 -6.66
CA VAL A 150 0.42 -11.57 -7.31
C VAL A 150 0.60 -10.24 -6.59
N GLY A 151 0.72 -10.24 -5.26
CA GLY A 151 1.03 -9.03 -4.50
C GLY A 151 2.38 -8.42 -4.91
N GLU A 152 3.42 -9.24 -5.02
CA GLU A 152 4.77 -8.81 -5.47
C GLU A 152 4.71 -8.23 -6.89
N ILE A 153 4.03 -8.93 -7.80
CA ILE A 153 3.83 -8.49 -9.19
C ILE A 153 3.10 -7.13 -9.24
N THR A 154 2.06 -6.97 -8.43
CA THR A 154 1.27 -5.73 -8.37
C THR A 154 2.11 -4.55 -7.89
N ILE A 155 2.96 -4.76 -6.88
CA ILE A 155 3.87 -3.71 -6.37
C ILE A 155 4.88 -3.31 -7.45
N ILE A 156 5.47 -4.29 -8.15
CA ILE A 156 6.38 -4.03 -9.27
C ILE A 156 5.66 -3.24 -10.36
N ALA A 157 4.45 -3.66 -10.74
CA ALA A 157 3.64 -2.96 -11.74
C ALA A 157 3.31 -1.52 -11.33
N LEU A 158 3.04 -1.26 -10.04
CA LEU A 158 2.83 0.08 -9.53
C LEU A 158 4.09 0.95 -9.66
N ILE A 159 5.24 0.43 -9.21
CA ILE A 159 6.53 1.16 -9.27
C ILE A 159 6.87 1.49 -10.72
N PHE A 160 6.87 0.50 -11.61
CA PHE A 160 7.22 0.71 -13.02
C PHE A 160 6.16 1.47 -13.79
N GLY A 161 4.88 1.37 -13.40
CA GLY A 161 3.82 2.20 -13.96
C GLY A 161 4.02 3.69 -13.65
N LEU A 162 4.36 4.03 -12.41
CA LEU A 162 4.67 5.40 -12.01
C LEU A 162 5.95 5.93 -12.65
N LEU A 163 7.02 5.11 -12.66
CA LEU A 163 8.27 5.47 -13.33
C LEU A 163 8.07 5.67 -14.83
N GLY A 164 7.35 4.77 -15.49
CA GLY A 164 7.05 4.85 -16.92
C GLY A 164 6.22 6.09 -17.26
N ALA A 165 5.20 6.40 -16.46
CA ALA A 165 4.41 7.62 -16.62
C ALA A 165 5.28 8.88 -16.51
N LYS A 166 6.22 8.92 -15.55
CA LYS A 166 7.11 10.06 -15.38
C LYS A 166 8.15 10.17 -16.50
N LEU A 167 8.69 9.05 -16.98
CA LEU A 167 9.60 9.03 -18.12
C LEU A 167 8.91 9.51 -19.40
N PHE A 168 7.66 9.08 -19.63
CA PHE A 168 6.87 9.51 -20.77
C PHE A 168 6.60 11.02 -20.74
N ASP A 169 6.19 11.54 -19.58
CA ASP A 169 6.03 12.98 -19.34
C ASP A 169 7.31 13.78 -19.66
N ILE A 170 8.48 13.28 -19.26
CA ILE A 170 9.77 13.91 -19.59
C ILE A 170 10.05 13.92 -21.10
N PHE A 171 9.76 12.81 -21.80
CA PHE A 171 9.98 12.74 -23.24
C PHE A 171 9.02 13.63 -24.04
N GLU A 172 7.78 13.76 -23.59
CA GLU A 172 6.77 14.62 -24.21
C GLU A 172 7.06 16.11 -23.93
N ASN A 173 7.48 16.44 -22.70
CA ASN A 173 7.73 17.81 -22.24
C ASN A 173 9.23 18.09 -22.05
N TRP A 174 10.06 17.70 -23.03
CA TRP A 174 11.52 17.77 -22.93
C TRP A 174 12.07 19.18 -22.59
N ASN A 175 11.42 20.22 -23.11
CA ASN A 175 11.82 21.61 -22.88
C ASN A 175 11.59 22.07 -21.43
N ASP A 176 10.58 21.53 -20.74
CA ASP A 176 10.28 21.86 -19.34
C ASP A 176 11.17 21.06 -18.38
N PHE A 177 11.70 19.92 -18.81
CA PHE A 177 12.67 19.14 -18.04
C PHE A 177 14.07 19.77 -17.98
N LEU A 178 14.48 20.50 -19.02
CA LEU A 178 15.82 21.13 -19.11
C LEU A 178 15.93 22.47 -18.36
N LYS A 179 14.84 22.99 -17.81
CA LYS A 179 14.82 24.21 -16.98
C LYS A 179 14.96 23.87 -15.51
#